data_AF-A0A7X7PH03-F1
#
_entry.id   AF-A0A7X7PH03-F1
#
_cell.length_a   1.000
_cell.length_b   1.000
_cell.length_c   1.000
_cell.angle_alpha   90.00
_cell.angle_beta   90.00
_cell.angle_gamma   90.00
#
_symmetry.space_group_name_H-M   'P 1'
#
loop_
_entity.id
_entity.type
_entity.pdbx_description
1 polymer ?
#
loop_
_entity_poly.entity_id
_entity_poly.type
_entity_poly.pdbx_seq_one_letter_code
_entity_poly.pdbx_strand_id
1 'polypeptide(L)'
;MREGVRFWLTIAGVVLVAFLAGFAWQRIRANSIEDQLDEARRALLLARMENTLGAAAIEAMSGSYEIARQHASQFFTELQAALDSVPPSGRPAEMNQLLSRRDALITALSRNDVQSGPQLAQMFRSYRSAMGEQIGPTQRITPVPAPQPADTMPADTIVVDTPGS
;
A
#
# COMPACT_ATOMS: atom_id res chain seq x y z
N MET A 1 39.28 -19.59 -47.83
CA MET A 1 38.12 -20.21 -47.13
C MET A 1 38.07 -19.94 -45.62
N ARG A 2 39.19 -19.78 -44.89
CA ARG A 2 39.19 -19.56 -43.43
C ARG A 2 38.71 -18.17 -42.96
N GLU A 3 38.75 -17.14 -43.81
CA GLU A 3 38.33 -15.78 -43.44
C GLU A 3 36.81 -15.60 -43.40
N GLY A 4 36.07 -16.25 -44.30
CA GLY A 4 34.60 -16.22 -44.29
C GLY A 4 33.98 -16.84 -43.03
N VAL A 5 34.64 -17.84 -42.45
CA VAL A 5 34.17 -18.52 -41.22
C VAL A 5 34.31 -17.62 -39.99
N ARG A 6 35.38 -16.83 -39.90
CA ARG A 6 35.60 -15.88 -38.79
C ARG A 6 34.55 -14.78 -38.80
N PHE A 7 34.20 -14.27 -39.98
CA PHE A 7 33.16 -13.26 -40.15
C PHE A 7 31.76 -13.79 -39.78
N TRP A 8 31.44 -15.02 -40.18
CA TRP A 8 30.19 -15.67 -39.80
C TRP A 8 30.08 -15.94 -38.30
N LEU A 9 31.19 -16.33 -37.64
CA LEU A 9 31.24 -16.50 -36.18
C LEU A 9 31.00 -15.19 -35.44
N THR A 10 31.56 -14.07 -35.93
CA THR A 10 31.32 -12.75 -35.32
C THR A 10 29.86 -12.31 -35.45
N ILE A 11 29.24 -12.52 -36.62
CA ILE A 11 27.82 -12.19 -36.81
C ILE A 11 26.95 -13.07 -35.93
N ALA A 12 27.21 -14.38 -35.88
CA ALA A 12 26.48 -15.29 -35.02
C ALA A 12 26.60 -14.91 -33.53
N GLY A 13 27.79 -14.49 -33.09
CA GLY A 13 28.00 -13.98 -31.73
C GLY A 13 27.20 -12.71 -31.42
N VAL A 14 27.21 -11.73 -32.32
CA VAL A 14 26.46 -10.47 -32.15
C VAL A 14 24.95 -10.73 -32.12
N VAL A 15 24.45 -11.60 -33.01
CA VAL A 15 23.03 -11.97 -33.04
C VAL A 15 22.62 -12.69 -31.75
N LEU A 16 23.46 -13.59 -31.23
CA LEU A 16 23.21 -14.28 -29.97
C LEU A 16 23.15 -13.32 -28.79
N VAL A 17 24.08 -12.35 -28.72
CA VAL A 17 24.09 -11.33 -27.67
C VAL A 17 22.87 -10.42 -27.77
N ALA A 18 22.49 -9.98 -28.97
CA ALA A 18 21.29 -9.17 -29.18
C ALA A 18 20.01 -9.93 -28.79
N PHE A 19 19.95 -11.22 -29.13
CA PHE A 19 18.82 -12.09 -28.77
C PHE A 19 18.72 -12.27 -27.24
N LEU A 20 19.84 -12.51 -26.56
CA LEU A 20 19.89 -12.60 -25.09
C LEU A 20 19.54 -11.27 -24.42
N ALA A 21 19.99 -10.13 -24.99
CA ALA A 21 19.68 -8.81 -24.48
C ALA A 21 18.19 -8.47 -24.60
N GLY A 22 17.57 -8.79 -25.74
CA GLY A 22 16.11 -8.63 -25.94
C GLY A 22 15.32 -9.52 -24.98
N PHE A 23 15.76 -10.76 -24.78
CA PHE A 23 15.14 -11.70 -23.85
C PHE A 23 15.26 -11.24 -22.37
N ALA A 24 16.41 -10.68 -21.99
CA ALA A 24 16.61 -10.11 -20.66
C ALA A 24 15.76 -8.85 -20.43
N TRP A 25 15.66 -7.96 -21.43
CA TRP A 25 14.82 -6.76 -21.36
C TRP A 25 13.33 -7.11 -21.21
N GLN A 26 12.86 -8.12 -21.94
CA GLN A 26 11.49 -8.60 -21.84
C GLN A 26 11.19 -9.27 -20.49
N ARG A 27 12.16 -9.97 -19.90
CA ARG A 27 12.08 -10.50 -18.53
C ARG A 27 11.97 -9.38 -17.48
N ILE A 28 12.70 -8.29 -17.63
CA ILE A 28 12.61 -7.15 -16.70
C ILE A 28 11.24 -6.44 -16.82
N ARG A 29 10.68 -6.36 -18.04
CA ARG A 29 9.37 -5.73 -18.26
C ARG A 29 8.21 -6.57 -17.71
N ALA A 30 8.32 -7.91 -17.72
CA ALA A 30 7.30 -8.81 -17.15
C ALA A 30 7.19 -8.66 -15.63
N ASN A 31 8.33 -8.55 -14.91
CA ASN A 31 8.33 -8.39 -13.46
C ASN A 31 7.65 -7.09 -13.01
N SER A 32 7.76 -6.01 -13.80
CA SER A 32 7.15 -4.72 -13.43
C SER A 32 5.61 -4.72 -13.35
N ILE A 33 4.94 -5.67 -14.00
CA ILE A 33 3.47 -5.83 -13.92
C ILE A 33 3.09 -6.69 -12.71
N GLU A 34 3.88 -7.72 -12.41
CA GLU A 34 3.71 -8.56 -11.20
C GLU A 34 3.99 -7.75 -9.93
N ASP A 35 5.04 -6.93 -9.92
CA ASP A 35 5.39 -6.08 -8.79
C ASP A 35 4.28 -5.03 -8.51
N GLN A 36 3.69 -4.43 -9.55
CA GLN A 36 2.57 -3.50 -9.40
C GLN A 36 1.31 -4.18 -8.86
N LEU A 37 1.04 -5.42 -9.28
CA LEU A 37 -0.08 -6.23 -8.81
C LEU A 37 0.08 -6.59 -7.33
N ASP A 38 1.28 -6.99 -6.92
CA ASP A 38 1.57 -7.34 -5.53
C ASP A 38 1.53 -6.11 -4.63
N GLU A 39 2.03 -4.96 -5.08
CA GLU A 39 1.95 -3.70 -4.33
C GLU A 39 0.50 -3.25 -4.16
N ALA A 40 -0.30 -3.28 -5.23
CA ALA A 40 -1.72 -2.92 -5.16
C ALA A 40 -2.52 -3.86 -4.24
N ARG A 41 -2.22 -5.17 -4.26
CA ARG A 41 -2.85 -6.16 -3.36
C ARG A 41 -2.49 -5.90 -1.90
N ARG A 42 -1.22 -5.59 -1.62
CA ARG A 42 -0.77 -5.23 -0.28
C ARG A 42 -1.49 -3.97 0.20
N ALA A 43 -1.49 -2.90 -0.60
CA ALA A 43 -2.18 -1.65 -0.26
C ALA A 43 -3.68 -1.87 0.02
N LEU A 44 -4.37 -2.70 -0.78
CA LEU A 44 -5.78 -3.03 -0.57
C LEU A 44 -5.98 -3.80 0.73
N LEU A 45 -5.14 -4.80 1.00
CA LEU A 45 -5.19 -5.60 2.22
C LEU A 45 -4.95 -4.75 3.48
N LEU A 46 -4.00 -3.81 3.43
CA LEU A 46 -3.78 -2.82 4.50
C LEU A 46 -5.02 -1.95 4.72
N ALA A 47 -5.53 -1.32 3.66
CA ALA A 47 -6.68 -0.40 3.74
C ALA A 47 -7.94 -1.12 4.27
N ARG A 48 -8.14 -2.37 3.87
CA ARG A 48 -9.26 -3.20 4.35
C ARG A 48 -9.13 -3.49 5.85
N MET A 49 -7.95 -3.86 6.32
CA MET A 49 -7.71 -4.10 7.74
C MET A 49 -7.86 -2.83 8.58
N GLU A 50 -7.33 -1.70 8.10
CA GLU A 50 -7.52 -0.39 8.75
C GLU A 50 -9.01 -0.07 8.89
N ASN A 51 -9.78 -0.19 7.81
CA ASN A 51 -11.22 0.08 7.83
C ASN A 51 -11.98 -0.89 8.77
N THR A 52 -11.64 -2.18 8.75
CA THR A 52 -12.28 -3.19 9.61
C THR A 52 -12.01 -2.92 11.09
N LEU A 53 -10.79 -2.54 11.45
CA LEU A 53 -10.44 -2.19 12.83
C LEU A 53 -11.09 -0.87 13.28
N GLY A 54 -11.16 0.13 12.38
CA GLY A 54 -11.87 1.38 12.62
C GLY A 54 -13.37 1.17 12.85
N ALA A 55 -14.01 0.35 12.01
CA ALA A 55 -15.40 -0.05 12.15
C ALA A 55 -15.63 -0.75 13.50
N ALA A 56 -14.77 -1.70 13.88
CA ALA A 56 -14.86 -2.36 15.19
C ALA A 56 -14.85 -1.34 16.35
N ALA A 57 -13.97 -0.34 16.29
CA ALA A 57 -13.86 0.68 17.33
C ALA A 57 -15.12 1.54 17.43
N ILE A 58 -15.66 1.99 16.29
CA ILE A 58 -16.88 2.80 16.23
C ILE A 58 -18.08 2.00 16.75
N GLU A 59 -18.23 0.75 16.30
CA GLU A 59 -19.32 -0.13 16.73
C GLU A 59 -19.26 -0.39 18.24
N ALA A 60 -18.07 -0.65 18.80
CA ALA A 60 -17.90 -0.83 20.25
C ALA A 60 -18.26 0.44 21.04
N MET A 61 -17.86 1.62 20.55
CA MET A 61 -18.21 2.90 21.19
C MET A 61 -19.71 3.22 21.09
N SER A 62 -20.37 2.75 20.04
CA SER A 62 -21.82 2.90 19.87
C SER A 62 -22.64 1.90 20.73
N GLY A 63 -21.98 0.94 21.38
CA GLY A 63 -22.61 -0.11 22.18
C GLY A 63 -22.94 -1.40 21.40
N SER A 64 -22.62 -1.46 20.11
CA SER A 64 -22.77 -2.63 19.23
C SER A 64 -21.62 -3.64 19.42
N TYR A 65 -21.44 -4.14 20.64
CA TYR A 65 -20.26 -4.96 21.01
C TYR A 65 -20.15 -6.28 20.23
N GLU A 66 -21.26 -6.91 19.85
CA GLU A 66 -21.23 -8.15 19.07
C GLU A 66 -20.75 -7.90 17.63
N ILE A 67 -21.22 -6.82 16.98
CA ILE A 67 -20.75 -6.41 15.65
C ILE A 67 -19.27 -6.02 15.73
N ALA A 68 -18.89 -5.26 16.76
CA ALA A 68 -17.49 -4.93 17.02
C ALA A 68 -16.61 -6.16 17.22
N ARG A 69 -17.10 -7.19 17.93
CA ARG A 69 -16.41 -8.48 18.12
C ARG A 69 -16.18 -9.18 16.79
N GLN A 70 -17.18 -9.20 15.90
CA GLN A 70 -17.05 -9.80 14.57
C GLN A 70 -15.99 -9.09 13.73
N HIS A 71 -16.03 -7.76 13.67
CA HIS A 71 -15.01 -6.99 12.95
C HIS A 71 -13.60 -7.16 13.56
N ALA A 72 -13.49 -7.13 14.89
CA ALA A 72 -12.21 -7.38 15.56
C ALA A 72 -11.67 -8.78 15.25
N SER A 73 -12.50 -9.82 15.34
CA SER A 73 -12.13 -11.19 14.98
C SER A 73 -11.66 -11.31 13.52
N GLN A 74 -12.37 -10.66 12.59
CA GLN A 74 -11.97 -10.62 11.18
C GLN A 74 -10.61 -9.96 11.02
N PHE A 75 -10.41 -8.77 11.62
CA PHE A 75 -9.12 -8.07 11.59
C PHE A 75 -7.97 -8.94 12.10
N PHE A 76 -8.12 -9.59 13.26
CA PHE A 76 -7.06 -10.45 13.80
C PHE A 76 -6.80 -11.69 12.96
N THR A 77 -7.83 -12.23 12.31
CA THR A 77 -7.68 -13.37 11.38
C THR A 77 -6.88 -12.97 10.14
N GLU A 78 -7.20 -11.82 9.55
CA GLU A 78 -6.49 -11.27 8.40
C GLU A 78 -5.03 -10.89 8.77
N LEU A 79 -4.81 -10.31 9.95
CA LEU A 79 -3.48 -9.96 10.45
C LEU A 79 -2.61 -11.21 10.69
N GLN A 80 -3.17 -12.27 11.28
CA GLN A 80 -2.46 -13.53 11.48
C GLN A 80 -2.06 -14.13 10.13
N ALA A 81 -2.99 -14.20 9.17
CA ALA A 81 -2.71 -14.71 7.83
C ALA A 81 -1.61 -13.90 7.12
N ALA A 82 -1.63 -12.58 7.26
CA ALA A 82 -0.58 -11.71 6.73
C ALA A 82 0.80 -12.03 7.37
N LEU A 83 0.87 -12.24 8.68
CA LEU A 83 2.13 -12.57 9.36
C LEU A 83 2.64 -14.00 9.10
N ASP A 84 1.74 -14.94 8.86
CA ASP A 84 2.08 -16.32 8.50
C ASP A 84 2.70 -16.40 7.10
N SER A 85 2.38 -15.45 6.22
CA SER A 85 3.01 -15.30 4.90
C SER A 85 4.45 -14.75 4.96
N VAL A 86 4.87 -14.21 6.12
CA VAL A 86 6.19 -13.61 6.31
C VAL A 86 7.07 -14.53 7.19
N PRO A 87 8.35 -14.74 6.82
CA PRO A 87 9.28 -15.49 7.66
C PRO A 87 9.39 -14.89 9.06
N PRO A 88 9.57 -15.71 10.11
CA PRO A 88 9.58 -15.23 11.50
C PRO A 88 10.67 -14.19 11.79
N SER A 89 11.79 -14.20 11.05
CA SER A 89 12.86 -13.20 11.12
C SER A 89 12.49 -11.82 10.56
N GLY A 90 11.47 -11.75 9.71
CA GLY A 90 11.00 -10.51 9.07
C GLY A 90 9.68 -9.98 9.64
N ARG A 91 9.11 -10.63 10.67
CA ARG A 91 7.85 -10.16 11.26
C ARG A 91 8.06 -8.90 12.09
N PRO A 92 7.23 -7.86 11.92
CA PRO A 92 7.30 -6.68 12.78
C PRO A 92 6.91 -7.05 14.21
N ALA A 93 7.75 -6.70 15.19
CA ALA A 93 7.50 -6.97 16.60
C ALA A 93 6.18 -6.33 17.09
N GLU A 94 5.84 -5.16 16.54
CA GLU A 94 4.60 -4.43 16.83
C GLU A 94 3.35 -5.22 16.43
N MET A 95 3.39 -5.96 15.31
CA MET A 95 2.25 -6.77 14.87
C MET A 95 2.04 -8.00 15.77
N ASN A 96 3.12 -8.61 16.24
CA ASN A 96 3.05 -9.68 17.25
C ASN A 96 2.47 -9.16 18.57
N GLN A 97 2.82 -7.93 18.98
CA GLN A 97 2.26 -7.30 20.16
C GLN A 97 0.77 -6.97 19.99
N LEU A 98 0.32 -6.64 18.78
CA LEU A 98 -1.11 -6.47 18.48
C LEU A 98 -1.86 -7.81 18.61
N LEU A 99 -1.32 -8.88 18.03
CA LEU A 99 -1.93 -10.21 18.10
C LEU A 99 -2.01 -10.76 19.52
N SER A 100 -1.01 -10.50 20.38
CA SER A 100 -1.05 -10.97 21.77
C SER A 100 -2.18 -10.35 22.60
N ARG A 101 -2.72 -9.20 22.17
CA ARG A 101 -3.86 -8.55 22.83
C ARG A 101 -5.22 -9.04 22.33
N ARG A 102 -5.28 -9.85 21.27
CA ARG A 102 -6.52 -10.35 20.67
C ARG A 102 -7.47 -10.93 21.70
N ASP A 103 -7.01 -11.91 22.47
CA ASP A 103 -7.90 -12.69 23.34
C ASP A 103 -8.48 -11.82 24.47
N ALA A 104 -7.67 -10.91 25.02
CA ALA A 104 -8.12 -9.95 26.02
C ALA A 104 -9.21 -9.02 25.44
N LEU A 105 -8.99 -8.50 24.22
CA LEU A 105 -9.91 -7.58 23.57
C LEU A 105 -11.22 -8.25 23.13
N ILE A 106 -11.14 -9.46 22.56
CA ILE A 106 -12.32 -10.28 22.22
C ILE A 106 -13.12 -10.64 23.47
N THR A 107 -12.44 -10.95 24.58
CA THR A 107 -13.10 -11.21 25.87
C THR A 107 -13.80 -9.96 26.39
N ALA A 108 -13.15 -8.79 26.32
CA ALA A 108 -13.74 -7.52 26.74
C ALA A 108 -15.00 -7.17 25.92
N LEU A 109 -14.93 -7.33 24.59
CA LEU A 109 -16.08 -7.15 23.70
C LEU A 109 -17.22 -8.13 24.01
N SER A 110 -16.89 -9.41 24.24
CA SER A 110 -17.89 -10.43 24.58
C SER A 110 -18.57 -10.17 25.93
N ARG A 111 -17.92 -9.42 26.82
CA ARG A 111 -18.45 -9.00 28.12
C ARG A 111 -19.15 -7.64 28.07
N ASN A 112 -19.27 -7.02 26.90
CA ASN A 112 -19.81 -5.68 26.72
C ASN A 112 -19.08 -4.62 27.56
N ASP A 113 -17.75 -4.77 27.71
CA ASP A 113 -16.93 -3.82 28.47
C ASP A 113 -16.86 -2.47 27.75
N VAL A 114 -17.29 -1.40 28.41
CA VAL A 114 -17.26 -0.02 27.88
C VAL A 114 -15.84 0.44 27.52
N GLN A 115 -14.81 -0.13 28.14
CA GLN A 115 -13.40 0.17 27.81
C GLN A 115 -12.92 -0.46 26.50
N SER A 116 -13.66 -1.42 25.93
CA SER A 116 -13.26 -2.10 24.70
C SER A 116 -13.19 -1.17 23.49
N GLY A 117 -14.12 -0.21 23.36
CA GLY A 117 -14.11 0.80 22.28
C GLY A 117 -12.88 1.70 22.30
N PRO A 118 -12.56 2.38 23.41
CA PRO A 118 -11.34 3.15 23.56
C PRO A 118 -10.05 2.34 23.33
N GLN A 119 -10.00 1.09 23.79
CA GLN A 119 -8.88 0.19 23.55
C GLN A 119 -8.70 -0.15 22.06
N LEU A 120 -9.80 -0.44 21.36
CA LEU A 120 -9.80 -0.63 19.90
C LEU A 120 -9.31 0.61 19.15
N ALA A 121 -9.76 1.81 19.55
CA ALA A 121 -9.30 3.05 18.95
C ALA A 121 -7.82 3.34 19.20
N GLN A 122 -7.30 2.99 20.38
CA GLN A 122 -5.86 3.07 20.64
C GLN A 122 -5.08 2.09 19.76
N MET A 123 -5.56 0.85 19.64
CA MET A 123 -4.96 -0.16 18.78
C MET A 123 -4.97 0.28 17.32
N PHE A 124 -6.06 0.89 16.83
CA PHE A 124 -6.15 1.48 15.51
C PHE A 124 -5.05 2.52 15.25
N ARG A 125 -4.84 3.44 16.22
CA ARG A 125 -3.76 4.44 16.11
C ARG A 125 -2.38 3.79 16.09
N SER A 126 -2.15 2.79 16.95
CA SER A 126 -0.88 2.05 16.98
C SER A 126 -0.63 1.25 15.69
N TYR A 127 -1.67 0.64 15.12
CA TYR A 127 -1.60 -0.04 13.83
C TYR A 127 -1.22 0.93 12.71
N ARG A 128 -1.89 2.09 12.66
CA ARG A 128 -1.61 3.12 11.68
C ARG A 128 -0.23 3.74 11.84
N SER A 129 0.27 3.92 13.07
CA SER A 129 1.64 4.42 13.29
C SER A 129 2.66 3.39 12.85
N ALA A 130 2.48 2.12 13.21
CA ALA A 130 3.36 1.03 12.81
C ALA A 130 3.46 0.85 11.29
N MET A 131 2.33 1.01 10.60
CA MET A 131 2.29 0.97 9.14
C MET A 131 2.76 2.27 8.50
N GLY A 132 2.46 3.42 9.10
CA GLY A 132 2.95 4.72 8.64
C GLY A 132 4.46 4.87 8.76
N GLU A 133 5.08 4.29 9.78
CA GLU A 133 6.54 4.21 9.95
C GLU A 133 7.18 3.31 8.88
N GLN A 134 6.48 2.24 8.45
CA GLN A 134 6.88 1.42 7.30
C GLN A 134 6.68 2.15 5.96
N ILE A 135 5.84 3.19 5.93
CA ILE A 135 5.64 4.09 4.78
C ILE A 135 6.40 5.41 5.04
N GLY A 136 7.73 5.36 5.19
CA GLY A 136 8.58 6.56 5.17
C GLY A 136 9.71 6.42 4.14
N PRO A 137 10.19 7.46 3.42
CA PRO A 137 9.59 8.70 2.96
C PRO A 137 9.44 8.72 1.42
N THR A 138 8.95 7.66 0.78
CA THR A 138 8.88 7.61 -0.71
C THR A 138 7.53 8.04 -1.27
N GLN A 139 6.49 8.11 -0.43
CA GLN A 139 5.24 8.78 -0.81
C GLN A 139 5.21 10.19 -0.24
N ARG A 140 6.22 11.00 -0.60
CA ARG A 140 5.85 12.35 -0.99
C ARG A 140 4.84 12.12 -2.10
N ILE A 141 3.59 12.43 -1.82
CA ILE A 141 2.64 12.80 -2.85
C ILE A 141 3.39 13.89 -3.60
N THR A 142 4.15 13.53 -4.63
CA THR A 142 4.62 14.50 -5.59
C THR A 142 3.31 15.13 -6.01
N PRO A 143 3.11 16.44 -5.79
CA PRO A 143 2.03 17.10 -6.47
C PRO A 143 2.18 16.65 -7.92
N VAL A 144 1.16 16.02 -8.49
CA VAL A 144 1.07 15.90 -9.94
C VAL A 144 1.44 17.30 -10.42
N PRO A 145 2.56 17.47 -11.16
CA PRO A 145 2.99 18.80 -11.55
C PRO A 145 1.76 19.44 -12.17
N ALA A 146 1.29 20.52 -11.54
CA ALA A 146 0.14 21.24 -12.04
C ALA A 146 0.39 21.45 -13.54
N PRO A 147 -0.59 21.19 -14.41
CA PRO A 147 -0.42 21.46 -15.84
C PRO A 147 0.19 22.85 -15.95
N GLN A 148 1.42 22.92 -16.44
CA GLN A 148 2.12 24.18 -16.57
C GLN A 148 1.19 25.09 -17.37
N PRO A 149 0.88 26.30 -16.89
CA PRO A 149 0.08 27.22 -17.67
C PRO A 149 0.78 27.35 -19.02
N ALA A 150 0.07 26.94 -20.06
CA ALA A 150 0.50 27.11 -21.43
C ALA A 150 0.97 28.54 -21.61
N ASP A 151 2.15 28.67 -22.21
CA ASP A 151 2.80 29.88 -22.71
C ASP A 151 2.02 31.18 -22.49
N THR A 152 2.63 32.05 -21.69
CA THR A 152 2.29 33.47 -21.55
C THR A 152 1.83 34.07 -22.88
N MET A 153 0.52 34.27 -23.05
CA MET A 153 0.00 35.30 -23.94
C MET A 153 0.08 36.64 -23.19
N PRO A 154 0.59 37.72 -23.82
CA PRO A 154 0.63 39.03 -23.20
C PRO A 154 -0.79 39.52 -22.90
N ALA A 155 -0.94 40.14 -21.74
CA ALA A 155 -2.15 40.77 -21.26
C ALA A 155 -2.69 41.74 -22.32
N ASP A 156 -3.80 41.38 -22.95
CA ASP A 156 -4.64 42.34 -23.64
C ASP A 156 -5.76 42.77 -22.69
N THR A 157 -5.78 44.06 -22.47
CA THR A 157 -6.62 44.83 -21.56
C THR A 157 -8.09 44.55 -21.81
N ILE A 158 -8.81 44.02 -20.81
CA ILE A 158 -10.27 44.17 -20.76
C ILE A 158 -10.57 45.30 -19.77
N VAL A 159 -10.85 46.48 -20.34
CA VAL A 159 -11.46 47.61 -19.63
C VAL A 159 -12.81 47.13 -19.09
N VAL A 160 -12.93 47.09 -17.76
CA VAL A 160 -14.21 46.93 -17.07
C VAL A 160 -15.02 48.21 -17.27
N ASP A 161 -16.07 48.13 -18.09
CA ASP A 161 -17.15 49.11 -18.10
C ASP A 161 -17.98 48.90 -16.82
N THR A 162 -18.02 49.92 -15.97
CA THR A 162 -18.78 49.92 -14.72
C THR A 162 -20.13 50.61 -14.96
N PRO A 163 -21.27 49.91 -14.87
CA PRO A 163 -22.54 50.58 -14.72
C PRO A 163 -22.92 50.67 -13.24
N GLY A 164 -22.97 51.91 -12.74
CA GLY A 164 -23.98 52.42 -11.80
C GLY A 164 -24.08 51.80 -10.39
N SER A 165 -23.65 52.58 -9.40
CA SER A 165 -24.50 53.11 -8.31
C SER A 165 -23.81 54.29 -7.64
#